data_AF-A0A7J6PNC7-F1
#
_entry.id   AF-A0A7J6PNC7-F1
#
_cell.length_a   1.000
_cell.length_b   1.000
_cell.length_c   1.000
_cell.angle_alpha   90.00
_cell.angle_beta   90.00
_cell.angle_gamma   90.00
#
_symmetry.space_group_name_H-M   'P 1'
#
loop_
_entity.id
_entity.type
_entity.pdbx_description
1 polymer ?
#
loop_
_entity_poly.entity_id
_entity_poly.type
_entity_poly.pdbx_seq_one_letter_code
_entity_poly.pdbx_strand_id
1 'polypeptide(L)'
;MYLQSKKKGKNPTMAVCRYGSACNRKDCIYRHPQPRANMNAAPLDDADGSVENKVCMPFVAGFCTFGDKCYNCHPEPQQVKRLRAKYSRTKCRFGKNCKTSGCLYNHDDGPVGGWMAPTVADAMTDGQLPRSLLYQRTAQQQQRENGGPGKTVYANGPTYASHHAPGEGNWVEVQLDTVKIPDGVWRNHEDGAADAAFSIQDPVERFKYVNADRPLPLGQEGDIVIDLHFQSLKSVEEALDFALDFALWRHPCLSVWVVTGVGTHVPEGHQRKGGVLFEAVKESILHRLSMTAPYIVSQILVGVDGNGRPGALWIKKSLYR
;
A
#
# COMPACT_ATOMS: atom_id res chain seq x y z
N MET A 1 28.17 -76.52 13.77
CA MET A 1 26.90 -75.77 13.78
C MET A 1 27.18 -74.36 13.28
N TYR A 2 26.84 -74.04 12.03
CA TYR A 2 27.08 -72.71 11.44
C TYR A 2 25.75 -71.93 11.45
N LEU A 3 25.66 -70.88 12.27
CA LEU A 3 24.49 -70.00 12.35
C LEU A 3 24.48 -69.05 11.15
N GLN A 4 23.60 -69.29 10.19
CA GLN A 4 23.39 -68.40 9.05
C GLN A 4 22.71 -67.10 9.51
N SER A 5 23.42 -65.99 9.42
CA SER A 5 22.92 -64.65 9.72
C SER A 5 21.94 -64.17 8.64
N LYS A 6 20.66 -63.99 8.99
CA LYS A 6 19.64 -63.43 8.09
C LYS A 6 19.94 -61.97 7.78
N LYS A 7 20.20 -61.65 6.50
CA LYS A 7 20.35 -60.27 6.01
C LYS A 7 19.02 -59.53 6.16
N LYS A 8 19.00 -58.48 6.99
CA LYS A 8 17.89 -57.51 7.09
C LYS A 8 17.72 -56.79 5.74
N GLY A 9 16.61 -57.03 5.05
CA GLY A 9 16.25 -56.30 3.84
C GLY A 9 16.00 -54.81 4.16
N LYS A 10 16.49 -53.92 3.30
CA LYS A 10 16.19 -52.48 3.37
C LYS A 10 14.73 -52.28 2.95
N ASN A 11 13.92 -51.68 3.81
CA ASN A 11 12.54 -51.31 3.44
C ASN A 11 12.57 -50.31 2.28
N PRO A 12 11.74 -50.49 1.24
CA PRO A 12 11.67 -49.55 0.12
C PRO A 12 11.19 -48.18 0.64
N THR A 13 12.03 -47.16 0.47
CA THR A 13 11.68 -45.77 0.79
C THR A 13 10.70 -45.24 -0.25
N MET A 14 9.47 -44.90 0.15
CA MET A 14 8.49 -44.28 -0.75
C MET A 14 8.99 -42.93 -1.28
N ALA A 15 8.69 -42.62 -2.55
CA ALA A 15 9.05 -41.35 -3.17
C ALA A 15 8.34 -40.16 -2.51
N VAL A 16 8.99 -38.99 -2.53
CA VAL A 16 8.44 -37.74 -1.97
C VAL A 16 7.37 -37.17 -2.90
N CYS A 17 6.28 -36.67 -2.33
CA CYS A 17 5.21 -36.06 -3.11
C CYS A 17 5.70 -34.80 -3.82
N ARG A 18 5.44 -34.70 -5.13
CA ARG A 18 5.80 -33.52 -5.93
C ARG A 18 5.14 -32.23 -5.44
N TYR A 19 3.99 -32.34 -4.77
CA TYR A 19 3.26 -31.21 -4.20
C TYR A 19 3.65 -30.89 -2.74
N GLY A 20 4.54 -31.67 -2.12
CA GLY A 20 5.02 -31.43 -0.76
C GLY A 20 3.90 -31.28 0.27
N SER A 21 4.07 -30.39 1.24
CA SER A 21 3.07 -30.08 2.27
C SER A 21 1.80 -29.40 1.72
N ALA A 22 1.82 -28.91 0.48
CA ALA A 22 0.66 -28.29 -0.17
C ALA A 22 -0.28 -29.33 -0.83
N CYS A 23 0.05 -30.62 -0.80
CA CYS A 23 -0.84 -31.66 -1.31
C CYS A 23 -2.11 -31.74 -0.46
N ASN A 24 -3.26 -31.46 -1.05
CA ASN A 24 -4.58 -31.52 -0.39
C ASN A 24 -5.29 -32.87 -0.55
N ARG A 25 -4.64 -33.86 -1.17
CA ARG A 25 -5.23 -35.18 -1.46
C ARG A 25 -5.09 -36.07 -0.21
N LYS A 26 -6.24 -36.38 0.41
CA LYS A 26 -6.34 -37.08 1.71
C LYS A 26 -5.58 -38.42 1.75
N ASP A 27 -5.52 -39.13 0.62
CA ASP A 27 -4.89 -40.46 0.50
C ASP A 27 -3.71 -40.46 -0.49
N CYS A 28 -2.89 -39.40 -0.51
CA CYS A 28 -1.73 -39.37 -1.40
C CYS A 28 -0.69 -40.41 -0.96
N ILE A 29 -0.40 -41.36 -1.88
CA ILE A 29 0.52 -42.49 -1.68
C ILE A 29 1.99 -42.09 -1.50
N TYR A 30 2.32 -40.82 -1.77
CA TYR A 30 3.68 -40.31 -1.68
C TYR A 30 3.93 -39.72 -0.29
N ARG A 31 5.19 -39.76 0.14
CA ARG A 31 5.59 -39.19 1.43
C ARG A 31 5.52 -37.66 1.36
N HIS A 32 4.76 -37.04 2.26
CA HIS A 32 4.81 -35.58 2.47
C HIS A 32 5.85 -35.29 3.56
N PRO A 33 6.72 -34.27 3.39
CA PRO A 33 7.49 -33.77 4.51
C PRO A 33 6.48 -33.31 5.58
N GLN A 34 6.65 -33.75 6.82
CA GLN A 34 5.81 -33.25 7.91
C GLN A 34 5.93 -31.73 7.93
N PRO A 35 4.81 -30.98 8.06
CA PRO A 35 4.89 -29.55 8.30
C PRO A 35 5.69 -29.37 9.58
N ARG A 36 6.95 -28.93 9.44
CA ARG A 36 7.82 -28.70 10.58
C ARG A 36 7.21 -27.51 11.32
N ALA A 37 6.66 -27.77 12.49
CA ALA A 37 6.14 -26.73 13.37
C ALA A 37 7.25 -25.70 13.59
N ASN A 38 7.02 -24.44 13.19
CA ASN A 38 7.89 -23.28 13.41
C ASN A 38 9.36 -23.44 12.95
N MET A 39 9.64 -23.24 11.65
CA MET A 39 11.00 -23.03 11.14
C MET A 39 11.35 -21.54 10.93
N ASN A 40 10.97 -20.67 11.87
CA ASN A 40 11.25 -19.22 11.80
C ASN A 40 12.74 -18.85 12.00
N ALA A 41 13.64 -19.83 12.05
CA ALA A 41 15.08 -19.60 12.13
C ALA A 41 15.80 -20.56 11.18
N ALA A 42 15.97 -20.15 9.91
CA ALA A 42 16.93 -20.80 9.04
C ALA A 42 18.33 -20.24 9.36
N PRO A 43 19.31 -21.07 9.76
CA PRO A 43 20.71 -20.66 9.85
C PRO A 43 21.21 -20.22 8.47
N LEU A 44 21.96 -19.12 8.42
CA LEU A 44 22.43 -18.47 7.18
C LEU A 44 23.71 -19.10 6.60
N ASP A 45 24.01 -20.36 6.92
CA ASP A 45 25.31 -20.94 6.60
C ASP A 45 25.23 -21.80 5.32
N ASP A 46 25.48 -21.14 4.18
CA ASP A 46 25.46 -21.66 2.80
C ASP A 46 26.56 -22.71 2.47
N ALA A 47 27.02 -23.54 3.41
CA ALA A 47 28.22 -24.38 3.19
C ALA A 47 27.96 -25.82 2.73
N ASP A 48 26.77 -26.40 2.94
CA ASP A 48 26.47 -27.77 2.53
C ASP A 48 25.20 -27.79 1.69
N GLY A 49 25.28 -28.35 0.48
CA GLY A 49 24.25 -28.36 -0.56
C GLY A 49 22.99 -29.16 -0.22
N SER A 50 22.59 -29.19 1.05
CA SER A 50 21.36 -29.80 1.51
C SER A 50 20.17 -29.02 0.95
N VAL A 51 19.25 -29.73 0.31
CA VAL A 51 18.11 -29.20 -0.46
C VAL A 51 17.01 -28.64 0.45
N GLU A 52 17.24 -28.55 1.76
CA GLU A 52 16.22 -28.27 2.76
C GLU A 52 16.33 -26.81 3.27
N ASN A 53 15.31 -26.01 2.94
CA ASN A 53 15.04 -24.63 3.40
C ASN A 53 15.65 -23.47 2.58
N LYS A 54 15.24 -23.35 1.31
CA LYS A 54 15.42 -22.11 0.56
C LYS A 54 14.54 -21.00 1.12
N VAL A 55 15.11 -19.80 1.25
CA VAL A 55 14.37 -18.58 1.56
C VAL A 55 13.37 -18.27 0.43
N CYS A 56 12.16 -17.86 0.79
CA CYS A 56 11.13 -17.46 -0.15
C CYS A 56 11.46 -16.10 -0.78
N MET A 57 12.05 -16.10 -1.98
CA MET A 57 12.37 -14.86 -2.69
C MET A 57 11.14 -13.96 -2.96
N PRO A 58 9.95 -14.48 -3.35
CA PRO A 58 8.75 -13.67 -3.43
C PRO A 58 8.38 -12.98 -2.11
N PHE A 59 8.61 -13.63 -0.97
CA PHE A 59 8.32 -13.03 0.35
C PHE A 59 9.30 -11.90 0.65
N VAL A 60 10.60 -12.13 0.41
CA VAL A 60 11.62 -11.08 0.53
C VAL A 60 11.30 -9.89 -0.39
N ALA A 61 10.75 -10.13 -1.58
CA ALA A 61 10.30 -9.09 -2.48
C ALA A 61 8.96 -8.43 -2.07
N GLY A 62 8.18 -9.04 -1.17
CA GLY A 62 6.88 -8.53 -0.71
C GLY A 62 5.67 -8.97 -1.55
N PHE A 63 5.81 -10.03 -2.36
CA PHE A 63 4.77 -10.54 -3.27
C PHE A 63 4.36 -11.99 -3.00
N CYS A 64 4.87 -12.64 -1.95
CA CYS A 64 4.43 -14.00 -1.61
C CYS A 64 2.97 -13.99 -1.14
N THR A 65 2.10 -14.73 -1.84
CA THR A 65 0.68 -14.87 -1.51
C THR A 65 0.37 -16.08 -0.62
N PHE A 66 1.36 -16.95 -0.37
CA PHE A 66 1.15 -18.19 0.38
C PHE A 66 1.15 -18.03 1.90
N GLY A 67 1.55 -16.86 2.43
CA GLY A 67 1.63 -16.59 3.86
C GLY A 67 2.41 -17.68 4.61
N ASP A 68 1.93 -18.08 5.78
CA ASP A 68 2.58 -19.11 6.61
C ASP A 68 2.51 -20.53 6.01
N LYS A 69 1.74 -20.71 4.94
CA LYS A 69 1.64 -21.97 4.19
C LYS A 69 2.69 -22.08 3.08
N CYS A 70 3.58 -21.08 2.94
CA CYS A 70 4.62 -21.12 1.92
C CYS A 70 5.54 -22.33 2.14
N TYR A 71 5.87 -23.04 1.06
CA TYR A 71 6.82 -24.13 1.10
C TYR A 71 8.25 -23.65 1.41
N ASN A 72 8.58 -22.42 1.03
CA ASN A 72 9.87 -21.81 1.29
C ASN A 72 9.85 -21.03 2.60
N CYS A 73 11.00 -20.89 3.24
CA CYS A 73 11.12 -20.21 4.54
C CYS A 73 10.83 -18.70 4.40
N HIS A 74 10.00 -18.18 5.29
CA HIS A 74 9.76 -16.75 5.47
C HIS A 74 10.69 -16.24 6.59
N PRO A 75 11.80 -15.55 6.25
CA PRO A 75 12.76 -15.11 7.24
C PRO A 75 12.21 -14.01 8.13
N GLU A 76 12.81 -13.84 9.32
CA GLU A 76 12.50 -12.74 10.25
C GLU A 76 12.73 -11.36 9.57
N PRO A 77 11.97 -10.30 9.95
CA PRO A 77 12.13 -8.96 9.37
C PRO A 77 13.57 -8.43 9.29
N GLN A 78 14.42 -8.68 10.29
CA GLN A 78 15.84 -8.27 10.23
C GLN A 78 16.60 -8.99 9.11
N GLN A 79 16.33 -10.27 8.89
CA GLN A 79 16.94 -11.06 7.84
C GLN A 79 16.40 -10.66 6.46
N VAL A 80 15.11 -10.28 6.35
CA VAL A 80 14.55 -9.67 5.12
C VAL A 80 15.33 -8.41 4.75
N LYS A 81 15.61 -7.51 5.71
CA LYS A 81 16.39 -6.29 5.49
C LYS A 81 17.81 -6.60 4.98
N ARG A 82 18.50 -7.57 5.60
CA ARG A 82 19.82 -8.03 5.16
C ARG A 82 19.81 -8.61 3.74
N LEU A 83 18.81 -9.43 3.41
CA LEU A 83 18.67 -10.03 2.08
C LEU A 83 18.37 -8.97 1.02
N ARG A 84 17.46 -8.03 1.28
CA ARG A 84 17.19 -6.90 0.37
C ARG A 84 18.45 -6.08 0.12
N ALA A 85 19.20 -5.75 1.17
CA ALA A 85 20.47 -5.03 1.05
C ALA A 85 21.55 -5.83 0.28
N LYS A 86 21.57 -7.16 0.44
CA LYS A 86 22.47 -8.06 -0.31
C LYS A 86 22.13 -8.05 -1.80
N TYR A 87 20.86 -8.24 -2.16
CA TYR A 87 20.44 -8.31 -3.55
C TYR A 87 20.46 -6.95 -4.26
N SER A 88 20.19 -5.85 -3.56
CA SER A 88 20.24 -4.50 -4.14
C SER A 88 21.64 -4.04 -4.53
N ARG A 89 22.69 -4.71 -4.04
CA ARG A 89 24.09 -4.50 -4.48
C ARG A 89 24.46 -5.34 -5.70
N THR A 90 23.67 -6.36 -6.01
CA THR A 90 23.93 -7.25 -7.15
C THR A 90 23.23 -6.71 -8.39
N LYS A 91 23.97 -6.50 -9.48
CA LYS A 91 23.37 -6.03 -10.75
C LYS A 91 22.35 -7.03 -11.28
N CYS A 92 21.19 -6.53 -11.69
CA CYS A 92 20.19 -7.33 -12.35
C CYS A 92 20.70 -7.75 -13.73
N ARG A 93 20.72 -9.06 -13.99
CA ARG A 93 21.13 -9.60 -15.31
C ARG A 93 20.31 -9.09 -16.50
N PHE A 94 19.10 -8.58 -16.25
CA PHE A 94 18.21 -8.07 -17.28
C PHE A 94 18.29 -6.55 -17.44
N GLY A 95 18.98 -5.83 -16.54
CA GLY A 95 19.12 -4.38 -16.56
C GLY A 95 17.78 -3.66 -16.77
N LYS A 96 17.76 -2.67 -17.68
CA LYS A 96 16.55 -1.92 -18.06
C LYS A 96 15.40 -2.78 -18.59
N ASN A 97 15.69 -3.97 -19.10
CA ASN A 97 14.70 -4.87 -19.70
C ASN A 97 14.10 -5.84 -18.68
N CYS A 98 14.36 -5.65 -17.38
CA CYS A 98 13.77 -6.48 -16.34
C CYS A 98 12.25 -6.30 -16.31
N LYS A 99 11.50 -7.38 -16.57
CA LYS A 99 10.03 -7.41 -16.48
C LYS A 99 9.52 -7.91 -15.13
N THR A 100 10.42 -8.19 -14.19
CA THR A 100 10.06 -8.74 -12.88
C THR A 100 9.55 -7.61 -11.98
N SER A 101 8.25 -7.63 -11.68
CA SER A 101 7.67 -6.71 -10.70
C SER A 101 8.35 -6.89 -9.34
N GLY A 102 8.91 -5.79 -8.82
CA GLY A 102 9.68 -5.76 -7.57
C GLY A 102 10.94 -6.63 -7.58
N CYS A 103 11.71 -6.56 -8.67
CA CYS A 103 13.05 -7.14 -8.74
C CYS A 103 13.91 -6.67 -7.55
N LEU A 104 14.53 -7.60 -6.83
CA LEU A 104 15.40 -7.32 -5.69
C LEU A 104 16.81 -6.85 -6.07
N TYR A 105 17.15 -6.89 -7.37
CA TYR A 105 18.48 -6.61 -7.90
C TYR A 105 18.62 -5.16 -8.40
N ASN A 106 19.85 -4.67 -8.50
CA ASN A 106 20.16 -3.30 -8.92
C ASN A 106 19.90 -3.07 -10.42
N HIS A 107 19.29 -1.93 -10.78
CA HIS A 107 19.18 -1.41 -12.15
C HIS A 107 19.96 -0.10 -12.24
N ASP A 108 21.01 -0.04 -13.07
CA ASP A 108 21.96 1.10 -13.16
C ASP A 108 21.28 2.42 -13.60
N ASP A 109 20.06 2.38 -14.15
CA ASP A 109 19.42 3.52 -14.83
C ASP A 109 18.35 4.24 -13.98
N GLY A 110 18.48 4.17 -12.66
CA GLY A 110 17.45 4.66 -11.77
C GLY A 110 16.25 3.73 -11.72
N PRO A 111 15.24 4.04 -10.87
CA PRO A 111 14.27 3.05 -10.41
C PRO A 111 13.28 2.66 -11.50
N VAL A 112 13.63 1.64 -12.30
CA VAL A 112 12.65 0.89 -13.10
C VAL A 112 11.84 0.02 -12.12
N GLY A 113 10.77 0.60 -11.56
CA GLY A 113 9.87 -0.04 -10.58
C GLY A 113 9.95 0.51 -9.14
N GLY A 114 10.25 1.81 -9.00
CA GLY A 114 10.27 2.64 -7.78
C GLY A 114 9.78 2.04 -6.46
N TRP A 115 10.66 1.30 -5.80
CA TRP A 115 10.68 1.16 -4.35
C TRP A 115 12.01 1.67 -3.82
N MET A 116 12.05 2.96 -3.55
CA MET A 116 12.82 3.50 -2.44
C MET A 116 11.87 4.33 -1.59
N ALA A 117 10.82 3.68 -1.07
CA ALA A 117 10.21 4.13 0.17
C ALA A 117 10.81 3.25 1.28
N PRO A 118 11.37 3.83 2.36
CA PRO A 118 11.85 3.05 3.49
C PRO A 118 10.75 2.12 3.98
N THR A 119 11.12 0.90 4.33
CA THR A 119 10.15 -0.02 4.95
C THR A 119 9.84 0.51 6.35
N VAL A 120 8.68 0.18 6.92
CA VAL A 120 8.35 0.48 8.33
C VAL A 120 9.41 -0.05 9.33
N ALA A 121 10.24 -1.03 8.93
CA ALA A 121 11.39 -1.50 9.73
C ALA A 121 12.60 -0.54 9.70
N ASP A 122 12.69 0.36 8.71
CA ASP A 122 13.76 1.36 8.60
C ASP A 122 13.42 2.65 9.36
N ALA A 123 12.13 2.98 9.53
CA ALA A 123 11.69 4.17 10.27
C ALA A 123 11.78 4.03 11.82
N MET A 124 12.02 2.82 12.33
CA MET A 124 12.02 2.54 13.78
C MET A 124 13.40 2.43 14.42
N THR A 125 14.51 2.55 13.67
CA THR A 125 15.86 2.26 14.22
C THR A 125 16.86 3.42 14.30
N ASP A 126 16.66 4.55 13.63
CA ASP A 126 17.61 5.68 13.71
C ASP A 126 16.95 6.93 14.32
N GLY A 127 17.01 7.00 15.66
CA GLY A 127 16.65 8.18 16.46
C GLY A 127 17.68 9.31 16.36
N GLN A 128 17.99 9.79 15.14
CA GLN A 128 18.80 10.99 14.93
C GLN A 128 18.54 11.58 13.54
N LEU A 129 17.60 12.53 13.46
CA LEU A 129 17.50 13.43 12.31
C LEU A 129 18.52 14.58 12.48
N PRO A 130 19.44 14.83 11.53
CA PRO A 130 20.25 16.02 11.56
C PRO A 130 19.42 17.24 11.14
N ARG A 131 19.57 18.26 11.95
CA ARG A 131 19.03 19.61 11.77
C ARG A 131 19.80 20.31 10.64
N SER A 132 19.06 21.14 9.88
CA SER A 132 19.53 22.23 8.99
C SER A 132 20.03 21.87 7.59
N LEU A 133 19.35 22.43 6.59
CA LEU A 133 19.88 23.24 5.47
C LEU A 133 18.66 23.97 4.87
N LEU A 134 18.23 25.10 5.44
CA LEU A 134 18.64 26.47 5.09
C LEU A 134 18.74 26.74 3.57
N TYR A 135 17.68 27.41 3.13
CA TYR A 135 17.43 28.06 1.85
C TYR A 135 18.29 29.32 1.69
N GLN A 136 18.83 29.55 0.48
CA GLN A 136 19.29 30.80 -0.20
C GLN A 136 20.48 30.43 -1.13
N ARG A 137 20.68 30.91 -2.36
CA ARG A 137 20.14 32.04 -3.15
C ARG A 137 20.64 31.91 -4.61
N THR A 138 19.86 32.38 -5.58
CA THR A 138 20.18 33.30 -6.72
C THR A 138 19.11 33.06 -7.82
N ALA A 139 18.05 33.85 -7.94
CA ALA A 139 17.93 35.24 -8.39
C ALA A 139 18.37 35.50 -9.84
N GLN A 140 17.36 35.60 -10.72
CA GLN A 140 17.15 36.70 -11.67
C GLN A 140 18.12 36.88 -12.86
N GLN A 141 17.62 36.60 -14.09
CA GLN A 141 17.90 37.44 -15.26
C GLN A 141 16.75 37.32 -16.29
N GLN A 142 15.80 38.27 -16.26
CA GLN A 142 15.51 39.28 -17.32
C GLN A 142 14.78 38.70 -18.54
N GLN A 143 13.68 39.23 -19.06
CA GLN A 143 12.83 40.42 -18.87
C GLN A 143 11.49 40.08 -19.59
N ARG A 144 10.31 40.47 -19.08
CA ARG A 144 9.49 41.61 -19.53
C ARG A 144 9.37 41.68 -21.09
N GLU A 145 8.20 41.82 -21.73
CA GLU A 145 7.21 42.90 -21.65
C GLU A 145 5.93 42.52 -22.45
N ASN A 146 4.85 43.30 -22.27
CA ASN A 146 3.48 43.25 -22.84
C ASN A 146 2.46 42.51 -21.94
N GLY A 147 1.45 43.10 -21.31
CA GLY A 147 0.92 44.46 -21.26
C GLY A 147 -0.54 44.40 -20.77
N GLY A 148 -0.96 45.34 -19.91
CA GLY A 148 -2.37 45.75 -19.74
C GLY A 148 -3.17 45.17 -18.54
N PRO A 149 -3.93 46.01 -17.79
CA PRO A 149 -4.81 45.57 -16.71
C PRO A 149 -6.17 45.14 -17.28
N GLY A 150 -6.53 43.88 -17.11
CA GLY A 150 -7.79 43.35 -17.63
C GLY A 150 -8.30 42.18 -16.80
N LYS A 151 -9.41 42.43 -16.10
CA LYS A 151 -10.47 41.50 -15.67
C LYS A 151 -10.04 40.06 -15.34
N THR A 152 -10.20 39.70 -14.07
CA THR A 152 -10.38 38.33 -13.58
C THR A 152 -11.50 37.64 -14.35
N VAL A 153 -11.13 36.93 -15.43
CA VAL A 153 -11.98 35.94 -16.08
C VAL A 153 -11.80 34.66 -15.28
N TYR A 154 -12.81 34.29 -14.49
CA TYR A 154 -12.93 32.94 -13.97
C TYR A 154 -13.05 32.01 -15.18
N ALA A 155 -12.01 31.20 -15.40
CA ALA A 155 -12.06 30.13 -16.37
C ALA A 155 -13.17 29.17 -15.97
N ASN A 156 -14.22 29.10 -16.81
CA ASN A 156 -15.15 27.99 -16.81
C ASN A 156 -14.34 26.71 -17.07
N GLY A 157 -13.98 26.01 -15.99
CA GLY A 157 -13.46 24.66 -16.08
C GLY A 157 -14.51 23.76 -16.76
N PRO A 158 -14.09 22.69 -17.43
CA PRO A 158 -15.02 21.78 -18.08
C PRO A 158 -16.06 21.31 -17.06
N THR A 159 -17.32 21.56 -17.37
CA THR A 159 -18.44 20.83 -16.78
C THR A 159 -18.16 19.37 -17.01
N TYR A 160 -17.92 18.62 -15.92
CA TYR A 160 -18.03 17.17 -15.96
C TYR A 160 -19.50 16.85 -16.22
N ALA A 161 -19.88 16.86 -17.50
CA ALA A 161 -20.87 15.90 -17.95
C ALA A 161 -20.25 14.54 -17.63
N SER A 162 -20.89 13.78 -16.74
CA SER A 162 -20.59 12.37 -16.57
C SER A 162 -20.68 11.73 -17.96
N HIS A 163 -19.55 11.55 -18.64
CA HIS A 163 -19.52 10.98 -20.00
C HIS A 163 -19.84 9.47 -20.00
N HIS A 164 -20.20 8.91 -18.86
CA HIS A 164 -21.15 7.80 -18.81
C HIS A 164 -22.56 8.38 -18.73
N ALA A 165 -23.22 8.51 -19.88
CA ALA A 165 -24.67 8.41 -19.86
C ALA A 165 -24.97 7.03 -19.24
N PRO A 166 -25.64 6.96 -18.08
CA PRO A 166 -25.99 5.69 -17.51
C PRO A 166 -26.91 5.02 -18.52
N GLY A 167 -26.47 3.91 -19.12
CA GLY A 167 -27.43 2.91 -19.51
C GLY A 167 -28.29 2.63 -18.27
N GLU A 168 -29.59 2.47 -18.45
CA GLU A 168 -30.61 2.25 -17.41
C GLU A 168 -30.41 0.92 -16.65
N GLY A 169 -29.19 0.62 -16.25
CA GLY A 169 -28.85 -0.40 -15.29
C GLY A 169 -29.36 0.05 -13.94
N ASN A 170 -30.15 -0.80 -13.31
CA ASN A 170 -30.64 -0.63 -11.96
C ASN A 170 -29.46 -0.76 -10.98
N TRP A 171 -28.71 0.34 -10.79
CA TRP A 171 -27.65 0.39 -9.79
C TRP A 171 -28.31 0.39 -8.42
N VAL A 172 -28.14 -0.71 -7.68
CA VAL A 172 -28.57 -0.80 -6.29
C VAL A 172 -27.66 0.13 -5.50
N GLU A 173 -28.22 1.23 -5.00
CA GLU A 173 -27.51 2.14 -4.11
C GLU A 173 -27.10 1.38 -2.84
N VAL A 174 -25.79 1.24 -2.62
CA VAL A 174 -25.27 0.54 -1.45
C VAL A 174 -25.38 1.47 -0.25
N GLN A 175 -26.35 1.21 0.63
CA GLN A 175 -26.42 1.88 1.92
C GLN A 175 -25.34 1.34 2.84
N LEU A 176 -24.44 2.22 3.28
CA LEU A 176 -23.36 1.92 4.21
C LEU A 176 -23.72 2.42 5.61
N ASP A 177 -23.41 1.62 6.63
CA ASP A 177 -23.49 2.03 8.02
C ASP A 177 -22.55 3.20 8.31
N THR A 178 -22.85 3.97 9.36
CA THR A 178 -22.08 5.17 9.75
C THR A 178 -21.26 4.96 11.02
N VAL A 179 -20.16 5.70 11.15
CA VAL A 179 -19.29 5.72 12.32
C VAL A 179 -18.82 7.16 12.58
N LYS A 180 -18.73 7.57 13.85
CA LYS A 180 -18.19 8.90 14.18
C LYS A 180 -16.70 8.96 13.86
N ILE A 181 -16.26 10.02 13.19
CA ILE A 181 -14.84 10.22 12.92
C ILE A 181 -14.11 10.56 14.23
N PRO A 182 -13.02 9.85 14.58
CA PRO A 182 -12.21 10.20 15.75
C PRO A 182 -11.54 11.58 15.61
N ASP A 183 -11.46 12.32 16.71
CA ASP A 183 -10.88 13.68 16.72
C ASP A 183 -9.41 13.72 16.24
N GLY A 184 -8.65 12.63 16.40
CA GLY A 184 -7.27 12.52 15.88
C GLY A 184 -7.17 12.18 14.39
N VAL A 185 -8.24 11.63 13.80
CA VAL A 185 -8.33 11.36 12.36
C VAL A 185 -8.67 12.64 11.63
N TRP A 186 -9.60 13.42 12.18
CA TRP A 186 -10.02 14.70 11.63
C TRP A 186 -9.03 15.82 11.93
N ARG A 187 -8.64 16.60 10.92
CA ARG A 187 -7.83 17.81 11.13
C ARG A 187 -8.59 19.02 10.65
N ASN A 188 -8.65 20.03 11.52
CA ASN A 188 -8.97 21.38 11.11
C ASN A 188 -7.67 21.97 10.58
N HIS A 189 -7.60 22.14 9.27
CA HIS A 189 -6.51 22.86 8.64
C HIS A 189 -6.77 24.36 8.80
N GLU A 190 -5.76 25.11 9.22
CA GLU A 190 -5.83 26.58 9.19
C GLU A 190 -5.92 27.07 7.75
N ASP A 191 -6.59 28.21 7.51
CA ASP A 191 -6.83 28.72 6.15
C ASP A 191 -5.53 28.83 5.31
N GLY A 192 -4.40 29.17 5.95
CA GLY A 192 -3.10 29.27 5.26
C GLY A 192 -2.55 27.93 4.75
N ALA A 193 -2.93 26.80 5.34
CA ALA A 193 -2.51 25.48 4.88
C ALA A 193 -3.20 25.09 3.57
N ALA A 194 -4.44 25.55 3.36
CA ALA A 194 -5.19 25.32 2.14
C ALA A 194 -4.49 25.99 0.94
N ASP A 195 -4.13 27.27 1.08
CA ASP A 195 -3.44 28.02 0.02
C ASP A 195 -2.11 27.38 -0.37
N ALA A 196 -1.32 26.97 0.62
CA ALA A 196 -0.06 26.27 0.39
C ALA A 196 -0.29 24.93 -0.32
N ALA A 197 -1.28 24.13 0.10
CA ALA A 197 -1.59 22.86 -0.55
C ALA A 197 -2.06 23.04 -2.00
N PHE A 198 -2.93 24.00 -2.27
CA PHE A 198 -3.43 24.27 -3.62
C PHE A 198 -2.35 24.85 -4.56
N SER A 199 -1.29 25.45 -4.02
CA SER A 199 -0.15 25.91 -4.82
C SER A 199 0.70 24.77 -5.40
N ILE A 200 0.60 23.56 -4.83
CA ILE A 200 1.34 22.37 -5.29
C ILE A 200 0.60 21.77 -6.49
N GLN A 201 1.21 21.79 -7.67
CA GLN A 201 0.57 21.31 -8.91
C GLN A 201 0.44 19.78 -8.96
N ASP A 202 1.47 19.05 -8.54
CA ASP A 202 1.48 17.59 -8.57
C ASP A 202 0.55 17.02 -7.48
N PRO A 203 -0.44 16.17 -7.85
CA PRO A 203 -1.42 15.62 -6.91
C PRO A 203 -0.80 14.81 -5.78
N VAL A 204 0.26 14.06 -6.07
CA VAL A 204 0.92 13.15 -5.13
C VAL A 204 1.83 13.94 -4.18
N GLU A 205 2.56 14.95 -4.66
CA GLU A 205 3.30 15.87 -3.80
C GLU A 205 2.36 16.66 -2.90
N ARG A 206 1.21 17.11 -3.43
CA ARG A 206 0.18 17.75 -2.60
C ARG A 206 -0.33 16.80 -1.53
N PHE A 207 -0.65 15.56 -1.89
CA PHE A 207 -1.03 14.54 -0.92
C PHE A 207 0.05 14.36 0.17
N LYS A 208 1.32 14.23 -0.22
CA LYS A 208 2.44 14.11 0.73
C LYS A 208 2.54 15.32 1.64
N TYR A 209 2.39 16.53 1.11
CA TYR A 209 2.39 17.77 1.89
C TYR A 209 1.30 17.76 2.97
N VAL A 210 0.06 17.45 2.59
CA VAL A 210 -1.09 17.40 3.51
C VAL A 210 -0.91 16.32 4.59
N ASN A 211 -0.20 15.24 4.28
CA ASN A 211 0.04 14.12 5.18
C ASN A 211 1.42 14.16 5.86
N ALA A 212 2.26 15.19 5.64
CA ALA A 212 3.65 15.23 6.10
C ALA A 212 3.75 15.22 7.64
N ASP A 213 2.85 15.95 8.31
CA ASP A 213 2.81 16.05 9.77
C ASP A 213 2.00 14.94 10.42
N ARG A 214 1.68 13.86 9.70
CA ARG A 214 1.03 12.66 10.25
C ARG A 214 2.11 11.61 10.55
N PRO A 215 2.57 11.47 11.82
CA PRO A 215 3.37 10.31 12.17
C PRO A 215 2.51 9.05 12.00
N LEU A 216 2.77 8.26 10.95
CA LEU A 216 2.14 6.95 10.83
C LEU A 216 2.61 6.07 12.00
N PRO A 217 1.70 5.39 12.74
CA PRO A 217 0.23 5.38 12.68
C PRO A 217 -0.47 6.30 13.72
N LEU A 218 -1.68 6.80 13.40
CA LEU A 218 -2.36 7.89 14.16
C LEU A 218 -3.62 7.49 14.96
N GLY A 219 -4.02 6.22 14.94
CA GLY A 219 -5.16 5.74 15.73
C GLY A 219 -4.73 5.15 17.08
N GLN A 220 -5.68 5.02 18.02
CA GLN A 220 -5.50 4.24 19.26
C GLN A 220 -5.11 2.78 18.98
N GLU A 221 -5.32 2.28 17.75
CA GLU A 221 -5.11 0.87 17.34
C GLU A 221 -4.22 0.69 16.09
N GLY A 222 -3.38 1.67 15.73
CA GLY A 222 -2.46 1.50 14.59
C GLY A 222 -3.09 1.72 13.19
N ASP A 223 -4.18 2.48 13.14
CA ASP A 223 -4.86 2.84 11.88
C ASP A 223 -4.01 3.76 11.00
N ILE A 224 -4.14 3.58 9.68
CA ILE A 224 -3.62 4.52 8.69
C ILE A 224 -4.69 5.56 8.38
N VAL A 225 -4.28 6.81 8.23
CA VAL A 225 -5.13 7.87 7.69
C VAL A 225 -4.57 8.34 6.35
N ILE A 226 -5.43 8.35 5.33
CA ILE A 226 -5.19 8.90 4.00
C ILE A 226 -6.00 10.20 3.92
N ASP A 227 -5.34 11.33 4.07
CA ASP A 227 -6.00 12.65 4.05
C ASP A 227 -5.98 13.24 2.62
N LEU A 228 -7.18 13.42 2.05
CA LEU A 228 -7.44 13.89 0.69
C LEU A 228 -8.13 15.26 0.66
N HIS A 229 -8.20 15.98 1.79
CA HIS A 229 -9.00 17.22 1.94
C HIS A 229 -8.75 18.28 0.85
N PHE A 230 -7.51 18.41 0.38
CA PHE A 230 -7.11 19.40 -0.62
C PHE A 230 -6.92 18.83 -2.04
N GLN A 231 -7.51 17.66 -2.29
CA GLN A 231 -7.57 17.09 -3.63
C GLN A 231 -8.79 17.60 -4.40
N SER A 232 -8.65 17.62 -5.73
CA SER A 232 -9.75 17.89 -6.65
C SER A 232 -10.32 16.58 -7.19
N LEU A 233 -11.52 16.63 -7.78
CA LEU A 233 -12.06 15.48 -8.51
C LEU A 233 -11.15 14.97 -9.62
N LYS A 234 -10.34 15.86 -10.21
CA LYS A 234 -9.41 15.50 -11.29
C LYS A 234 -8.18 14.76 -10.79
N SER A 235 -7.77 15.06 -9.55
CA SER A 235 -6.46 14.69 -9.01
C SER A 235 -6.55 13.60 -7.94
N VAL A 236 -7.75 13.33 -7.42
CA VAL A 236 -7.95 12.41 -6.29
C VAL A 236 -7.61 10.96 -6.63
N GLU A 237 -7.83 10.52 -7.88
CA GLU A 237 -7.51 9.16 -8.31
C GLU A 237 -6.01 8.87 -8.22
N GLU A 238 -5.16 9.82 -8.64
CA GLU A 238 -3.70 9.67 -8.57
C GLU A 238 -3.20 9.55 -7.12
N ALA A 239 -3.81 10.32 -6.21
CA ALA A 239 -3.51 10.24 -4.79
C ALA A 239 -4.00 8.90 -4.17
N LEU A 240 -5.18 8.42 -4.57
CA LEU A 240 -5.71 7.13 -4.15
C LEU A 240 -4.85 5.97 -4.64
N ASP A 241 -4.45 5.96 -5.92
CA ASP A 241 -3.55 4.96 -6.50
C ASP A 241 -2.22 4.87 -5.73
N PHE A 242 -1.69 6.03 -5.34
CA PHE A 242 -0.45 6.10 -4.58
C PHE A 242 -0.58 5.53 -3.17
N ALA A 243 -1.65 5.88 -2.44
CA ALA A 243 -1.74 5.66 -1.00
C ALA A 243 -2.59 4.45 -0.59
N LEU A 244 -3.73 4.21 -1.25
CA LEU A 244 -4.73 3.23 -0.81
C LEU A 244 -4.21 1.81 -0.95
N ASP A 245 -3.59 1.48 -2.07
CA ASP A 245 -3.03 0.16 -2.29
C ASP A 245 -1.92 -0.17 -1.29
N PHE A 246 -1.10 0.82 -0.97
CA PHE A 246 -0.10 0.64 0.07
C PHE A 246 -0.74 0.35 1.44
N ALA A 247 -1.75 1.14 1.81
CA ALA A 247 -2.44 0.98 3.09
C ALA A 247 -3.16 -0.37 3.22
N LEU A 248 -3.89 -0.79 2.19
CA LEU A 248 -4.68 -2.02 2.23
C LEU A 248 -3.82 -3.28 2.12
N TRP A 249 -2.76 -3.25 1.30
CA TRP A 249 -2.04 -4.49 0.95
C TRP A 249 -0.72 -4.67 1.65
N ARG A 250 0.00 -3.57 1.93
CA ARG A 250 1.40 -3.61 2.36
C ARG A 250 1.58 -3.26 3.81
N HIS A 251 0.69 -2.44 4.36
CA HIS A 251 0.76 -2.07 5.76
C HIS A 251 0.08 -3.13 6.65
N PRO A 252 0.63 -3.44 7.84
CA PRO A 252 0.04 -4.41 8.77
C PRO A 252 -1.18 -3.89 9.53
N CYS A 253 -1.63 -2.65 9.28
CA CYS A 253 -2.80 -2.11 9.96
C CYS A 253 -4.04 -2.96 9.70
N LEU A 254 -4.97 -2.92 10.66
CA LEU A 254 -6.26 -3.59 10.56
C LEU A 254 -7.32 -2.70 9.93
N SER A 255 -7.12 -1.39 9.93
CA SER A 255 -8.06 -0.47 9.32
C SER A 255 -7.38 0.75 8.68
N VAL A 256 -8.12 1.38 7.77
CA VAL A 256 -7.69 2.57 7.02
C VAL A 256 -8.82 3.59 7.04
N TRP A 257 -8.50 4.81 7.41
CA TRP A 257 -9.35 5.98 7.24
C TRP A 257 -8.99 6.70 5.95
N VAL A 258 -9.97 7.01 5.12
CA VAL A 258 -9.81 7.88 3.95
C VAL A 258 -10.64 9.14 4.18
N VAL A 259 -9.99 10.28 4.37
CA VAL A 259 -10.64 11.54 4.80
C VAL A 259 -10.69 12.49 3.62
N THR A 260 -11.87 13.03 3.31
CA THR A 260 -12.06 14.00 2.21
C THR A 260 -12.47 15.40 2.69
N GLY A 261 -12.82 15.53 3.97
CA GLY A 261 -13.45 16.74 4.49
C GLY A 261 -14.97 16.73 4.28
N VAL A 262 -15.70 17.56 5.05
CA VAL A 262 -17.16 17.73 4.97
C VAL A 262 -17.57 18.87 4.01
N GLY A 263 -16.58 19.51 3.38
CA GLY A 263 -16.80 20.61 2.43
C GLY A 263 -17.24 21.93 3.06
N THR A 264 -17.00 22.14 4.36
CA THR A 264 -17.39 23.38 5.08
C THR A 264 -16.42 24.55 4.87
N HIS A 265 -15.19 24.29 4.42
CA HIS A 265 -14.11 25.28 4.38
C HIS A 265 -14.03 26.11 3.10
N VAL A 266 -14.94 25.92 2.14
CA VAL A 266 -14.90 26.70 0.89
C VAL A 266 -15.93 27.83 0.95
N PRO A 267 -15.50 29.08 1.19
CA PRO A 267 -16.39 30.24 1.21
C PRO A 267 -16.86 30.50 -0.23
N GLU A 268 -18.06 30.00 -0.55
CA GLU A 268 -18.76 30.22 -1.82
C GLU A 268 -18.05 29.67 -3.08
N GLY A 269 -18.44 28.46 -3.47
CA GLY A 269 -18.00 27.84 -4.72
C GLY A 269 -18.76 26.55 -5.02
N HIS A 270 -18.37 25.85 -6.09
CA HIS A 270 -18.99 24.62 -6.62
C HIS A 270 -19.11 23.46 -5.61
N GLN A 271 -18.59 23.61 -4.39
CA GLN A 271 -18.67 22.64 -3.30
C GLN A 271 -19.77 22.92 -2.26
N ARG A 272 -20.62 23.96 -2.42
CA ARG A 272 -21.70 24.27 -1.43
C ARG A 272 -22.66 23.09 -1.16
N LYS A 273 -22.81 22.16 -2.13
CA LYS A 273 -23.48 20.87 -1.91
C LYS A 273 -22.49 19.86 -1.31
N GLY A 274 -21.95 20.19 -0.14
CA GLY A 274 -20.87 19.46 0.54
C GLY A 274 -20.99 17.94 0.35
N GLY A 275 -19.92 17.32 -0.13
CA GLY A 275 -19.89 15.88 -0.41
C GLY A 275 -19.48 15.49 -1.82
N VAL A 276 -19.28 16.42 -2.76
CA VAL A 276 -18.89 16.06 -4.14
C VAL A 276 -17.60 15.24 -4.18
N LEU A 277 -16.57 15.66 -3.44
CA LEU A 277 -15.32 14.88 -3.34
C LEU A 277 -15.52 13.57 -2.57
N PHE A 278 -16.32 13.61 -1.50
CA PHE A 278 -16.62 12.43 -0.68
C PHE A 278 -17.30 11.33 -1.50
N GLU A 279 -18.37 11.65 -2.23
CA GLU A 279 -19.08 10.67 -3.06
C GLU A 279 -18.19 10.15 -4.19
N ALA A 280 -17.39 11.01 -4.83
CA ALA A 280 -16.45 10.56 -5.87
C ALA A 280 -15.41 9.55 -5.32
N VAL A 281 -14.85 9.82 -4.14
CA VAL A 281 -13.90 8.92 -3.48
C VAL A 281 -14.59 7.61 -3.05
N LYS A 282 -15.80 7.69 -2.50
CA LYS A 282 -16.60 6.53 -2.12
C LYS A 282 -16.88 5.62 -3.31
N GLU A 283 -17.38 6.16 -4.41
CA GLU A 283 -17.63 5.39 -5.63
C GLU A 283 -16.34 4.76 -6.18
N SER A 284 -15.24 5.53 -6.23
CA SER A 284 -13.94 5.01 -6.68
C SER A 284 -13.45 3.84 -5.83
N ILE A 285 -13.50 3.97 -4.50
CA ILE A 285 -13.08 2.92 -3.58
C ILE A 285 -13.97 1.68 -3.69
N LEU A 286 -15.29 1.84 -3.72
CA LEU A 286 -16.23 0.71 -3.87
C LEU A 286 -15.99 -0.02 -5.19
N HIS A 287 -15.81 0.73 -6.28
CA HIS A 287 -15.49 0.15 -7.58
C HIS A 287 -14.18 -0.64 -7.54
N ARG A 288 -13.09 -0.06 -7.02
CA ARG A 288 -11.79 -0.71 -6.89
C ARG A 288 -11.86 -2.00 -6.07
N LEU A 289 -12.53 -1.96 -4.93
CA LEU A 289 -12.66 -3.11 -4.03
C LEU A 289 -13.50 -4.23 -4.64
N SER A 290 -14.53 -3.89 -5.42
CA SER A 290 -15.32 -4.87 -6.18
C SER A 290 -14.48 -5.63 -7.21
N MET A 291 -13.48 -4.97 -7.80
CA MET A 291 -12.66 -5.52 -8.88
C MET A 291 -11.43 -6.29 -8.38
N THR A 292 -10.79 -5.83 -7.31
CA THR A 292 -9.44 -6.28 -6.95
C THR A 292 -9.39 -7.22 -5.76
N ALA A 293 -10.32 -7.13 -4.80
CA ALA A 293 -10.20 -7.91 -3.56
C ALA A 293 -11.44 -7.90 -2.66
N PRO A 294 -12.51 -8.63 -3.01
CA PRO A 294 -13.65 -8.79 -2.11
C PRO A 294 -13.27 -9.46 -0.76
N TYR A 295 -12.16 -10.19 -0.70
CA TYR A 295 -11.75 -10.94 0.50
C TYR A 295 -10.86 -10.15 1.48
N ILE A 296 -10.40 -8.95 1.11
CA ILE A 296 -9.43 -8.21 1.93
C ILE A 296 -10.09 -7.20 2.83
N VAL A 297 -11.29 -6.75 2.47
CA VAL A 297 -12.06 -5.79 3.25
C VAL A 297 -13.22 -6.54 3.88
N SER A 298 -13.30 -6.52 5.21
CA SER A 298 -14.42 -7.14 5.93
C SER A 298 -15.57 -6.16 6.14
N GLN A 299 -15.29 -4.86 6.15
CA GLN A 299 -16.30 -3.83 6.44
C GLN A 299 -15.87 -2.47 5.88
N ILE A 300 -16.85 -1.69 5.40
CA ILE A 300 -16.68 -0.29 5.03
C ILE A 300 -17.79 0.49 5.72
N LEU A 301 -17.44 1.59 6.39
CA LEU A 301 -18.37 2.49 7.07
C LEU A 301 -18.16 3.92 6.60
N VAL A 302 -19.23 4.71 6.62
CA VAL A 302 -19.19 6.14 6.37
C VAL A 302 -18.84 6.88 7.66
N GLY A 303 -17.70 7.54 7.65
CA GLY A 303 -17.25 8.46 8.69
C GLY A 303 -18.06 9.76 8.66
N VAL A 304 -18.72 10.07 9.77
CA VAL A 304 -19.46 11.32 9.96
C VAL A 304 -18.84 12.22 11.04
N ASP A 305 -18.90 13.53 10.82
CA ASP A 305 -18.44 14.53 11.79
C ASP A 305 -19.39 14.63 13.02
N GLY A 306 -19.09 15.56 13.94
CA GLY A 306 -19.94 15.81 15.11
C GLY A 306 -21.37 16.28 14.79
N ASN A 307 -21.63 16.70 13.55
CA ASN A 307 -22.93 17.13 13.06
C ASN A 307 -23.61 16.07 12.17
N GLY A 308 -23.04 14.86 12.07
CA GLY A 308 -23.59 13.79 11.24
C GLY A 308 -23.32 13.94 9.74
N ARG A 309 -22.41 14.83 9.32
CA ARG A 309 -22.08 15.05 7.90
C ARG A 309 -20.98 14.08 7.46
N PRO A 310 -21.13 13.42 6.31
CA PRO A 310 -20.11 12.51 5.80
C PRO A 310 -18.86 13.29 5.39
N GLY A 311 -17.70 12.78 5.76
CA GLY A 311 -16.41 13.38 5.39
C GLY A 311 -15.23 12.42 5.38
N ALA A 312 -15.47 11.14 5.66
CA ALA A 312 -14.45 10.10 5.62
C ALA A 312 -15.07 8.72 5.35
N LEU A 313 -14.23 7.75 4.95
CA LEU A 313 -14.56 6.33 4.89
C LEU A 313 -13.64 5.58 5.85
N TRP A 314 -14.21 4.66 6.60
CA TRP A 314 -13.45 3.71 7.42
C TRP A 314 -13.50 2.33 6.78
N ILE A 315 -12.34 1.75 6.53
CA ILE A 315 -12.18 0.48 5.84
C ILE A 315 -11.50 -0.50 6.77
N LYS A 316 -12.21 -1.55 7.18
CA LYS A 316 -11.67 -2.63 8.00
C LYS A 316 -11.17 -3.77 7.13
N LYS A 317 -9.93 -4.20 7.36
CA LYS A 317 -9.33 -5.34 6.68
C LYS A 317 -9.78 -6.66 7.32
N SER A 318 -10.04 -7.64 6.46
CA SER A 318 -10.26 -9.01 6.87
C SER A 318 -8.96 -9.61 7.42
N LEU A 319 -9.03 -10.15 8.63
CA LEU A 319 -7.95 -10.92 9.27
C LEU A 319 -7.84 -12.34 8.70
N TYR A 320 -8.89 -12.82 8.03
CA TYR A 320 -8.91 -14.13 7.41
C TYR A 320 -8.23 -14.06 6.05
N ARG A 321 -6.93 -14.36 6.03
CA ARG A 321 -6.18 -14.74 4.83
C ARG A 321 -5.68 -16.18 4.94
#